data_AF-A0A0B5IE40-F1
#
_entry.id   AF-A0A0B5IE40-F1
#
_cell.length_a   1.000
_cell.length_b   1.000
_cell.length_c   1.000
_cell.angle_alpha   90.00
_cell.angle_beta   90.00
_cell.angle_gamma   90.00
#
_symmetry.space_group_name_H-M   'P 1'
#
loop_
_entity.id
_entity.type
_entity.pdbx_description
1 polymer ?
#
loop_
_entity_poly.entity_id
_entity_poly.type
_entity_poly.pdbx_seq_one_letter_code
_entity_poly.pdbx_strand_id
1 'polypeptide(L)'
;MTAFVLVSDTFTGGWVWEETAARLRAAGAEAYPVTLTGMGDRRDEAGPGTGLETHIEELVRLVDGITAAEVVLVGHGYGLHPVFGAADRRAGRVARIVSVDTGPPGAGEAAVRSVPDPEVRALLSERPDEPVPPPAPGTWSRWGSVEGIPAEALVRLEREAAPQPAGTLTEPLRLTGAAAALPTTGVLCNANGQSIAMVEMAVASGPPQLRVFTEDRFRFFDLPTGHWPMLSAPGELAEVLLRAAAGEGHRVTAPEDGHEQPSHLLPFLLDLPERPRDRLGRVDLHLPDADGPRPAIVFVHGGPIEPDRRPTPRDTPCFVGYGRYAAGAGVVGVTVDLRLHGLADYPQAAGDLVEAVEQVRADPRVDGDRIALWFFSTGGLLAADWLAAPTPWLRCVAANYPALAPLPGWETVESRFRPVDTVGTADGPPVVLTRAGLEHEAIAATVEEFLTAAKERGADVEIIDAPHAHHAFELVDRTDESRAVLERSMSAVLARLTG
;
A
#
# COMPACT_ATOMS: atom_id res chain seq x y z
N MET A 1 18.76 -32.73 -2.46
CA MET A 1 18.02 -32.52 -1.21
C MET A 1 18.17 -31.05 -0.85
N THR A 2 17.06 -30.41 -0.54
CA THR A 2 16.96 -28.96 -0.29
C THR A 2 16.76 -28.75 1.20
N ALA A 3 17.43 -27.74 1.77
CA ALA A 3 17.25 -27.30 3.15
C ALA A 3 16.56 -25.94 3.19
N PHE A 4 15.52 -25.84 4.00
CA PHE A 4 14.80 -24.59 4.26
C PHE A 4 15.20 -24.03 5.62
N VAL A 5 15.70 -22.80 5.65
CA VAL A 5 15.90 -22.04 6.90
C VAL A 5 14.74 -21.07 7.04
N LEU A 6 13.90 -21.26 8.05
CA LEU A 6 12.65 -20.53 8.24
C LEU A 6 12.82 -19.51 9.37
N VAL A 7 12.79 -18.23 9.04
CA VAL A 7 13.10 -17.13 9.95
C VAL A 7 11.86 -16.28 10.18
N SER A 8 11.45 -16.18 11.44
CA SER A 8 10.20 -15.54 11.84
C SER A 8 10.29 -14.01 11.94
N ASP A 9 9.13 -13.38 11.95
CA ASP A 9 8.95 -11.95 12.20
C ASP A 9 9.19 -11.57 13.68
N THR A 10 9.14 -10.27 13.97
CA THR A 10 9.21 -9.66 15.29
C THR A 10 8.34 -10.38 16.31
N PHE A 11 8.83 -10.41 17.55
CA PHE A 11 8.18 -10.99 18.73
C PHE A 11 7.93 -12.50 18.70
N THR A 12 8.13 -13.17 17.56
CA THR A 12 7.88 -14.60 17.40
C THR A 12 9.19 -15.41 17.40
N GLY A 13 9.10 -16.72 17.22
CA GLY A 13 10.24 -17.62 17.16
C GLY A 13 9.99 -18.78 16.21
N GLY A 14 10.89 -19.77 16.17
CA GLY A 14 10.78 -20.92 15.27
C GLY A 14 9.51 -21.74 15.47
N TRP A 15 8.87 -21.61 16.64
CA TRP A 15 7.63 -22.32 16.98
C TRP A 15 6.48 -22.05 15.99
N VAL A 16 6.40 -20.85 15.37
CA VAL A 16 5.34 -20.54 14.38
C VAL A 16 5.46 -21.39 13.12
N TRP A 17 6.64 -21.94 12.85
CA TRP A 17 6.93 -22.72 11.65
C TRP A 17 6.83 -24.23 11.86
N GLU A 18 6.49 -24.71 13.07
CA GLU A 18 6.54 -26.14 13.42
C GLU A 18 5.77 -27.02 12.41
N GLU A 19 4.53 -26.64 12.08
CA GLU A 19 3.70 -27.41 11.16
C GLU A 19 4.21 -27.32 9.71
N THR A 20 4.57 -26.11 9.25
CA THR A 20 5.15 -25.91 7.92
C THR A 20 6.43 -26.75 7.75
N ALA A 21 7.31 -26.73 8.76
CA ALA A 21 8.55 -27.51 8.77
C ALA A 21 8.29 -29.02 8.82
N ALA A 22 7.29 -29.48 9.56
CA ALA A 22 6.89 -30.88 9.56
C ALA A 22 6.45 -31.35 8.16
N ARG A 23 5.71 -30.51 7.43
CA ARG A 23 5.26 -30.81 6.07
C ARG A 23 6.40 -30.79 5.05
N LEU A 24 7.32 -29.83 5.15
CA LEU A 24 8.54 -29.81 4.33
C LEU A 24 9.40 -31.08 4.55
N ARG A 25 9.55 -31.51 5.81
CA ARG A 25 10.27 -32.75 6.16
C ARG A 25 9.55 -33.99 5.62
N ALA A 26 8.22 -34.03 5.70
CA ALA A 26 7.43 -35.12 5.12
C ALA A 26 7.60 -35.22 3.59
N ALA A 27 7.85 -34.08 2.91
CA ALA A 27 8.18 -34.02 1.49
C ALA A 27 9.65 -34.34 1.16
N GLY A 28 10.47 -34.68 2.16
CA GLY A 28 11.88 -35.09 1.98
C GLY A 28 12.89 -33.94 1.99
N ALA A 29 12.50 -32.73 2.39
CA ALA A 29 13.41 -31.61 2.60
C ALA A 29 13.97 -31.59 4.04
N GLU A 30 15.11 -30.93 4.23
CA GLU A 30 15.50 -30.48 5.56
C GLU A 30 14.78 -29.16 5.87
N ALA A 31 14.34 -28.96 7.11
CA ALA A 31 13.71 -27.71 7.53
C ALA A 31 14.23 -27.30 8.90
N TYR A 32 14.62 -26.03 9.03
CA TYR A 32 15.22 -25.42 10.20
C TYR A 32 14.38 -24.20 10.61
N PRO A 33 13.33 -24.38 11.42
CA PRO A 33 12.70 -23.29 12.16
C PRO A 33 13.71 -22.61 13.08
N VAL A 34 13.93 -21.30 12.91
CA VAL A 34 14.92 -20.55 13.68
C VAL A 34 14.23 -19.63 14.68
N THR A 35 14.52 -19.80 15.97
CA THR A 35 14.39 -18.72 16.95
C THR A 35 15.74 -18.03 17.06
N LEU A 36 15.82 -16.75 16.69
CA LEU A 36 17.05 -15.95 16.78
C LEU A 36 17.29 -15.44 18.22
N THR A 37 18.54 -15.10 18.54
CA THR A 37 18.93 -14.57 19.87
C THR A 37 18.03 -13.41 20.32
N GLY A 38 17.46 -13.51 21.51
CA GLY A 38 16.61 -12.45 22.07
C GLY A 38 15.19 -12.41 21.52
N MET A 39 14.76 -13.40 20.73
CA MET A 39 13.38 -13.54 20.25
C MET A 39 12.70 -14.80 20.80
N GLY A 40 11.37 -14.86 20.76
CA GLY A 40 10.57 -16.02 21.13
C GLY A 40 10.97 -16.69 22.45
N ASP A 41 11.25 -17.99 22.39
CA ASP A 41 11.71 -18.80 23.53
C ASP A 41 13.16 -18.54 23.95
N ARG A 42 13.91 -17.74 23.18
CA ARG A 42 15.28 -17.28 23.47
C ARG A 42 15.35 -15.81 23.92
N ARG A 43 14.23 -15.23 24.36
CA ARG A 43 14.14 -13.84 24.83
C ARG A 43 15.14 -13.48 25.93
N ASP A 44 15.45 -14.43 26.81
CA ASP A 44 16.35 -14.22 27.95
C ASP A 44 17.83 -14.21 27.54
N GLU A 45 18.15 -14.53 26.27
CA GLU A 45 19.50 -14.45 25.71
C GLU A 45 19.86 -13.04 25.21
N ALA A 46 18.91 -12.10 25.20
CA ALA A 46 19.16 -10.73 24.79
C ALA A 46 20.09 -10.02 25.79
N GLY A 47 21.20 -9.48 25.28
CA GLY A 47 22.09 -8.54 26.00
C GLY A 47 22.14 -7.15 25.36
N PRO A 48 22.81 -6.16 25.99
CA PRO A 48 22.86 -4.75 25.57
C PRO A 48 23.38 -4.45 24.15
N GLY A 49 23.88 -5.45 23.42
CA GLY A 49 24.33 -5.32 22.03
C GLY A 49 23.67 -6.31 21.08
N THR A 50 22.53 -6.90 21.48
CA THR A 50 21.79 -7.81 20.60
C THR A 50 21.12 -7.01 19.50
N GLY A 51 21.60 -7.19 18.28
CA GLY A 51 21.17 -6.42 17.12
C GLY A 51 21.01 -7.26 15.87
N LEU A 52 20.80 -6.59 14.75
CA LEU A 52 20.64 -7.22 13.43
C LEU A 52 21.90 -8.02 13.06
N GLU A 53 23.09 -7.50 13.37
CA GLU A 53 24.34 -8.21 13.08
C GLU A 53 24.45 -9.55 13.83
N THR A 54 23.99 -9.61 15.09
CA THR A 54 23.94 -10.85 15.88
C THR A 54 23.10 -11.92 15.16
N HIS A 55 21.95 -11.52 14.63
CA HIS A 55 21.03 -12.40 13.92
C HIS A 55 21.61 -12.86 12.58
N ILE A 56 22.26 -11.97 11.83
CA ILE A 56 22.92 -12.32 10.56
C ILE A 56 24.04 -13.33 10.81
N GLU A 57 24.91 -13.11 11.78
CA GLU A 57 26.01 -14.03 12.09
C GLU A 57 25.51 -15.42 12.50
N GLU A 58 24.40 -15.49 13.23
CA GLU A 58 23.78 -16.76 13.60
C GLU A 58 23.28 -17.53 12.39
N LEU A 59 22.59 -16.85 11.46
CA LEU A 59 22.15 -17.48 10.21
C LEU A 59 23.33 -17.88 9.32
N VAL A 60 24.40 -17.09 9.26
CA VAL A 60 25.62 -17.45 8.52
C VAL A 60 26.22 -18.75 9.07
N ARG A 61 26.34 -18.87 10.41
CA ARG A 61 26.85 -20.10 11.04
C ARG A 61 25.96 -21.30 10.75
N LEU A 62 24.63 -21.12 10.78
CA LEU A 62 23.68 -22.16 10.44
C LEU A 62 23.84 -22.61 8.98
N VAL A 63 23.89 -21.67 8.04
CA VAL A 63 24.07 -21.94 6.60
C VAL A 63 25.38 -22.69 6.33
N ASP A 64 26.47 -22.31 7.01
CA ASP A 64 27.77 -22.98 6.89
C ASP A 64 27.76 -24.42 7.40
N GLY A 65 26.86 -24.74 8.34
CA GLY A 65 26.69 -26.09 8.90
C GLY A 65 25.76 -27.00 8.10
N ILE A 66 24.94 -26.47 7.20
CA ILE A 66 24.01 -27.26 6.39
C ILE A 66 24.79 -28.00 5.29
N THR A 67 24.52 -29.30 5.11
CA THR A 67 25.19 -30.14 4.10
C THR A 67 24.34 -30.39 2.85
N ALA A 68 23.04 -30.08 2.88
CA ALA A 68 22.13 -30.20 1.74
C ALA A 68 22.64 -29.42 0.51
N ALA A 69 22.45 -29.95 -0.71
CA ALA A 69 23.00 -29.32 -1.92
C ALA A 69 22.46 -27.89 -2.15
N GLU A 70 21.18 -27.67 -1.83
CA GLU A 70 20.51 -26.39 -2.00
C GLU A 70 20.03 -25.85 -0.66
N VAL A 71 20.28 -24.56 -0.41
CA VAL A 71 19.79 -23.86 0.79
C VAL A 71 18.84 -22.76 0.35
N VAL A 72 17.61 -22.82 0.85
CA VAL A 72 16.58 -21.81 0.67
C VAL A 72 16.41 -21.07 1.98
N LEU A 73 16.61 -19.75 1.95
CA LEU A 73 16.38 -18.90 3.11
C LEU A 73 14.99 -18.27 2.99
N VAL A 74 14.14 -18.53 3.98
CA VAL A 74 12.77 -18.03 4.04
C VAL A 74 12.68 -17.02 5.17
N GLY A 75 12.30 -15.78 4.86
CA GLY A 75 12.09 -14.72 5.84
C GLY A 75 10.65 -14.25 5.84
N HIS A 76 10.04 -14.16 7.02
CA HIS A 76 8.74 -13.53 7.24
C HIS A 76 8.93 -12.25 8.04
N GLY A 77 8.33 -11.14 7.59
CA GLY A 77 8.45 -9.84 8.26
C GLY A 77 9.91 -9.42 8.49
N TYR A 78 10.23 -9.05 9.74
CA TYR A 78 11.58 -8.74 10.20
C TYR A 78 12.61 -9.81 9.81
N GLY A 79 12.24 -11.10 9.85
CA GLY A 79 13.12 -12.22 9.52
C GLY A 79 13.78 -12.12 8.15
N LEU A 80 13.20 -11.34 7.25
CA LEU A 80 13.79 -11.04 5.94
C LEU A 80 15.10 -10.24 6.01
N HIS A 81 15.28 -9.36 7.00
CA HIS A 81 16.50 -8.56 7.16
C HIS A 81 17.73 -9.44 7.43
N PRO A 82 17.75 -10.30 8.46
CA PRO A 82 18.89 -11.18 8.69
C PRO A 82 19.05 -12.22 7.57
N VAL A 83 17.95 -12.66 6.93
CA VAL A 83 18.01 -13.55 5.74
C VAL A 83 18.79 -12.89 4.60
N PHE A 84 18.50 -11.64 4.25
CA PHE A 84 19.24 -10.92 3.21
C PHE A 84 20.71 -10.70 3.59
N GLY A 85 21.01 -10.35 4.84
CA GLY A 85 22.38 -10.22 5.32
C GLY A 85 23.18 -11.53 5.23
N ALA A 86 22.56 -12.66 5.58
CA ALA A 86 23.20 -13.97 5.50
C ALA A 86 23.37 -14.42 4.05
N ALA A 87 22.36 -14.21 3.21
CA ALA A 87 22.40 -14.50 1.79
C ALA A 87 23.50 -13.72 1.08
N ASP A 88 23.68 -12.43 1.40
CA ASP A 88 24.72 -11.59 0.82
C ASP A 88 26.13 -12.12 1.16
N ARG A 89 26.35 -12.57 2.40
CA ARG A 89 27.64 -13.14 2.85
C ARG A 89 27.89 -14.55 2.35
N ARG A 90 26.85 -15.26 1.92
CA ARG A 90 26.88 -16.67 1.48
C ARG A 90 26.18 -16.86 0.14
N ALA A 91 26.31 -15.89 -0.76
CA ALA A 91 25.62 -15.93 -2.06
C ALA A 91 25.98 -17.17 -2.89
N GLY A 92 27.20 -17.70 -2.76
CA GLY A 92 27.61 -18.95 -3.41
C GLY A 92 27.00 -20.23 -2.80
N ARG A 93 26.31 -20.14 -1.66
CA ARG A 93 25.70 -21.27 -0.94
C ARG A 93 24.18 -21.26 -1.00
N VAL A 94 23.58 -20.08 -1.07
CA VAL A 94 22.13 -19.87 -1.08
C VAL A 94 21.59 -20.06 -2.49
N ALA A 95 20.64 -20.98 -2.66
CA ALA A 95 19.98 -21.25 -3.94
C ALA A 95 18.86 -20.25 -4.22
N ARG A 96 18.16 -19.79 -3.17
CA ARG A 96 17.03 -18.86 -3.28
C ARG A 96 16.72 -18.17 -1.95
N ILE A 97 16.25 -16.94 -2.04
CA ILE A 97 15.57 -16.23 -0.95
C ILE A 97 14.06 -16.31 -1.20
N VAL A 98 13.29 -16.64 -0.17
CA VAL A 98 11.82 -16.54 -0.20
C VAL A 98 11.39 -15.53 0.84
N SER A 99 10.73 -14.46 0.38
CA SER A 99 10.06 -13.51 1.24
C SER A 99 8.61 -13.93 1.45
N VAL A 100 8.18 -13.99 2.70
CA VAL A 100 6.79 -14.28 3.06
C VAL A 100 6.15 -13.02 3.60
N ASP A 101 5.16 -12.54 2.86
CA ASP A 101 4.31 -11.40 3.16
C ASP A 101 5.02 -10.08 3.49
N THR A 102 6.18 -9.86 2.88
CA THR A 102 7.00 -8.65 3.07
C THR A 102 7.84 -8.39 1.81
N GLY A 103 8.11 -7.12 1.49
CA GLY A 103 9.02 -6.76 0.40
C GLY A 103 10.49 -6.90 0.78
N PRO A 104 11.41 -7.16 -0.17
CA PRO A 104 12.84 -7.24 0.13
C PRO A 104 13.38 -5.89 0.67
N PRO A 105 14.18 -5.90 1.74
CA PRO A 105 14.69 -4.66 2.34
C PRO A 105 15.74 -3.98 1.45
N GLY A 106 15.76 -2.65 1.47
CA GLY A 106 16.80 -1.86 0.81
C GLY A 106 18.16 -1.96 1.51
N ALA A 107 19.25 -1.79 0.76
CA ALA A 107 20.57 -1.65 1.36
C ALA A 107 20.64 -0.37 2.22
N GLY A 108 21.13 -0.51 3.45
CA GLY A 108 21.16 0.57 4.45
C GLY A 108 19.84 0.79 5.18
N GLU A 109 18.79 0.04 4.85
CA GLU A 109 17.48 0.16 5.50
C GLU A 109 17.48 -0.54 6.86
N ALA A 110 16.87 0.12 7.85
CA ALA A 110 16.60 -0.46 9.16
C ALA A 110 15.18 -1.01 9.21
N ALA A 111 14.97 -2.17 9.84
CA ALA A 111 13.70 -2.87 9.80
C ALA A 111 12.52 -2.08 10.39
N VAL A 112 12.79 -1.13 11.29
CA VAL A 112 11.79 -0.21 11.85
C VAL A 112 10.99 0.55 10.78
N ARG A 113 11.54 0.74 9.57
CA ARG A 113 10.82 1.38 8.46
C ARG A 113 9.66 0.56 7.92
N SER A 114 9.76 -0.76 8.04
CA SER A 114 8.74 -1.73 7.60
C SER A 114 7.77 -2.13 8.71
N VAL A 115 7.95 -1.63 9.95
CA VAL A 115 7.04 -1.92 11.06
C VAL A 115 5.74 -1.13 10.87
N PRO A 116 4.57 -1.81 10.83
CA PRO A 116 3.29 -1.15 10.53
C PRO A 116 2.78 -0.29 11.69
N ASP A 117 3.02 -0.67 12.95
CA ASP A 117 2.54 0.07 14.11
C ASP A 117 3.38 1.36 14.31
N PRO A 118 2.79 2.57 14.11
CA PRO A 118 3.52 3.83 14.23
C PRO A 118 4.03 4.10 15.65
N GLU A 119 3.43 3.49 16.68
CA GLU A 119 3.85 3.65 18.08
C GLU A 119 5.26 3.09 18.30
N VAL A 120 5.69 2.10 17.52
CA VAL A 120 7.03 1.52 17.62
C VAL A 120 8.10 2.52 17.20
N ARG A 121 7.86 3.31 16.14
CA ARG A 121 8.78 4.35 15.71
C ARG A 121 8.91 5.47 16.74
N ALA A 122 7.79 5.86 17.34
CA ALA A 122 7.79 6.83 18.43
C ALA A 122 8.56 6.30 19.65
N LEU A 123 8.28 5.07 20.05
CA LEU A 123 8.95 4.38 21.15
C LEU A 123 10.47 4.34 20.96
N LEU A 124 10.95 3.89 19.81
CA LEU A 124 12.38 3.79 19.51
C LEU A 124 13.06 5.16 19.36
N SER A 125 12.30 6.21 19.03
CA SER A 125 12.83 7.58 19.00
C SER A 125 13.06 8.13 20.41
N GLU A 126 12.18 7.79 21.35
CA GLU A 126 12.29 8.21 22.76
C GLU A 126 13.26 7.34 23.56
N ARG A 127 13.27 6.02 23.29
CA ARG A 127 13.96 4.99 24.06
C ARG A 127 14.69 4.02 23.10
N PRO A 128 15.79 4.48 22.46
CA PRO A 128 16.43 3.76 21.34
C PRO A 128 17.08 2.42 21.71
N ASP A 129 17.37 2.21 23.00
CA ASP A 129 18.04 1.00 23.50
C ASP A 129 17.07 0.04 24.23
N GLU A 130 15.81 0.44 24.43
CA GLU A 130 14.83 -0.39 25.15
C GLU A 130 14.15 -1.41 24.22
N PRO A 131 14.02 -2.68 24.63
CA PRO A 131 13.28 -3.67 23.85
C PRO A 131 11.85 -3.20 23.57
N VAL A 132 11.40 -3.40 22.33
CA VAL A 132 10.02 -3.12 21.95
C VAL A 132 9.13 -4.22 22.55
N PRO A 133 8.10 -3.88 23.34
CA PRO A 133 7.21 -4.88 23.91
C PRO A 133 6.40 -5.56 22.80
N PRO A 134 5.99 -6.84 22.99
CA PRO A 134 5.10 -7.49 22.05
C PRO A 134 3.73 -6.80 21.99
N PRO A 135 2.93 -7.05 20.93
CA PRO A 135 1.58 -6.53 20.81
C PRO A 135 0.73 -6.95 22.02
N ALA A 136 -0.14 -6.05 22.48
CA ALA A 136 -1.10 -6.40 23.52
C ALA A 136 -2.08 -7.47 23.00
N PRO A 137 -2.67 -8.29 23.90
CA PRO A 137 -3.72 -9.23 23.50
C PRO A 137 -4.84 -8.53 22.74
N GLY A 138 -5.27 -9.10 21.62
CA GLY A 138 -6.29 -8.54 20.73
C GLY A 138 -5.82 -7.40 19.81
N THR A 139 -4.54 -6.98 19.83
CA THR A 139 -4.04 -5.90 18.95
C THR A 139 -3.11 -6.37 17.83
N TRP A 140 -3.00 -7.69 17.61
CA TRP A 140 -2.22 -8.28 16.52
C TRP A 140 -2.65 -7.84 15.12
N SER A 141 -3.91 -7.45 14.93
CA SER A 141 -4.39 -6.88 13.66
C SER A 141 -3.68 -5.59 13.25
N ARG A 142 -3.01 -4.88 14.18
CA ARG A 142 -2.15 -3.72 13.85
C ARG A 142 -0.84 -4.12 13.16
N TRP A 143 -0.44 -5.39 13.31
CA TRP A 143 0.79 -5.96 12.76
C TRP A 143 0.57 -6.69 11.44
N GLY A 144 -0.69 -7.01 11.14
CA GLY A 144 -1.14 -7.61 9.89
C GLY A 144 -2.46 -8.33 10.07
N SER A 145 -3.12 -8.68 8.97
CA SER A 145 -4.37 -9.43 8.97
C SER A 145 -4.20 -10.77 9.69
N VAL A 146 -5.06 -11.02 10.68
CA VAL A 146 -5.14 -12.29 11.43
C VAL A 146 -6.11 -13.29 10.78
N GLU A 147 -6.54 -13.02 9.54
CA GLU A 147 -7.54 -13.82 8.85
C GLU A 147 -7.07 -15.27 8.66
N GLY A 148 -7.98 -16.20 8.95
CA GLY A 148 -7.76 -17.64 8.82
C GLY A 148 -6.96 -18.29 9.95
N ILE A 149 -6.43 -17.53 10.92
CA ILE A 149 -5.70 -18.11 12.06
C ILE A 149 -6.70 -18.79 13.02
N PRO A 150 -6.52 -20.09 13.34
CA PRO A 150 -7.34 -20.75 14.36
C PRO A 150 -7.23 -20.06 15.72
N ALA A 151 -8.33 -20.02 16.48
CA ALA A 151 -8.38 -19.29 17.76
C ALA A 151 -7.30 -19.76 18.75
N GLU A 152 -7.05 -21.07 18.81
CA GLU A 152 -5.99 -21.65 19.63
C GLU A 152 -4.57 -21.24 19.19
N ALA A 153 -4.36 -21.04 17.89
CA ALA A 153 -3.10 -20.57 17.35
C ALA A 153 -2.89 -19.08 17.64
N LEU A 154 -3.96 -18.27 17.57
CA LEU A 154 -3.91 -16.85 17.96
C LEU A 154 -3.62 -16.70 19.46
N VAL A 155 -4.24 -17.50 20.32
CA VAL A 155 -3.93 -17.53 21.77
C VAL A 155 -2.49 -17.96 22.01
N ARG A 156 -1.95 -18.92 21.24
CA ARG A 156 -0.53 -19.28 21.31
C ARG A 156 0.36 -18.13 20.87
N LEU A 157 0.02 -17.43 19.78
CA LEU A 157 0.75 -16.26 19.28
C LEU A 157 0.86 -15.18 20.34
N GLU A 158 -0.24 -14.82 20.99
CA GLU A 158 -0.25 -13.84 22.08
C GLU A 158 0.58 -14.30 23.29
N ARG A 159 0.47 -15.56 23.68
CA ARG A 159 1.14 -16.09 24.87
C ARG A 159 2.66 -16.21 24.71
N GLU A 160 3.11 -16.66 23.54
CA GLU A 160 4.53 -16.94 23.27
C GLU A 160 5.27 -15.73 22.69
N ALA A 161 4.60 -14.59 22.54
CA ALA A 161 5.20 -13.35 22.07
C ALA A 161 6.27 -12.85 23.06
N ALA A 162 7.42 -12.45 22.54
CA ALA A 162 8.54 -11.94 23.32
C ALA A 162 8.88 -10.50 22.93
N PRO A 163 9.45 -9.68 23.84
CA PRO A 163 9.99 -8.38 23.46
C PRO A 163 11.05 -8.47 22.36
N GLN A 164 11.07 -7.49 21.45
CA GLN A 164 12.04 -7.41 20.36
C GLN A 164 13.24 -6.53 20.77
N PRO A 165 14.50 -7.03 20.70
CA PRO A 165 15.67 -6.20 21.00
C PRO A 165 15.78 -4.99 20.04
N ALA A 166 15.95 -3.77 20.56
CA ALA A 166 15.88 -2.55 19.75
C ALA A 166 16.87 -2.52 18.58
N GLY A 167 18.11 -2.98 18.80
CA GLY A 167 19.16 -3.02 17.77
C GLY A 167 18.79 -3.85 16.54
N THR A 168 17.87 -4.81 16.66
CA THR A 168 17.38 -5.58 15.52
C THR A 168 16.53 -4.74 14.57
N LEU A 169 15.82 -3.74 15.09
CA LEU A 169 14.95 -2.87 14.30
C LEU A 169 15.66 -1.60 13.82
N THR A 170 16.66 -1.11 14.57
CA THR A 170 17.29 0.19 14.33
C THR A 170 18.62 0.11 13.57
N GLU A 171 19.32 -1.01 13.61
CA GLU A 171 20.58 -1.17 12.87
C GLU A 171 20.32 -1.24 11.34
N PRO A 172 21.10 -0.49 10.54
CA PRO A 172 20.95 -0.53 9.08
C PRO A 172 21.50 -1.83 8.50
N LEU A 173 20.74 -2.45 7.59
CA LEU A 173 21.17 -3.65 6.87
C LEU A 173 22.31 -3.33 5.90
N ARG A 174 23.52 -3.82 6.19
CA ARG A 174 24.70 -3.63 5.34
C ARG A 174 24.85 -4.78 4.36
N LEU A 175 24.72 -4.50 3.07
CA LEU A 175 24.87 -5.46 1.97
C LEU A 175 26.06 -5.09 1.08
N THR A 176 26.81 -6.09 0.64
CA THR A 176 27.87 -5.95 -0.38
C THR A 176 27.29 -5.87 -1.80
N GLY A 177 26.04 -6.30 -1.98
CA GLY A 177 25.35 -6.38 -3.26
C GLY A 177 25.33 -7.78 -3.86
N ALA A 178 25.98 -8.75 -3.24
CA ALA A 178 26.01 -10.15 -3.69
C ALA A 178 24.61 -10.79 -3.67
N ALA A 179 23.75 -10.43 -2.70
CA ALA A 179 22.38 -10.93 -2.66
C ALA A 179 21.51 -10.47 -3.85
N ALA A 180 21.87 -9.37 -4.52
CA ALA A 180 21.09 -8.84 -5.65
C ALA A 180 21.11 -9.77 -6.87
N ALA A 181 22.08 -10.69 -6.98
CA ALA A 181 22.13 -11.68 -8.06
C ALA A 181 21.30 -12.95 -7.76
N LEU A 182 20.81 -13.12 -6.52
CA LEU A 182 20.15 -14.35 -6.12
C LEU A 182 18.70 -14.42 -6.62
N PRO A 183 18.24 -15.62 -7.02
CA PRO A 183 16.82 -15.87 -7.22
C PRO A 183 16.03 -15.53 -5.96
N THR A 184 14.95 -14.79 -6.15
CA THR A 184 14.08 -14.33 -5.04
C THR A 184 12.63 -14.66 -5.37
N THR A 185 11.90 -15.20 -4.41
CA THR A 185 10.46 -15.44 -4.53
C THR A 185 9.72 -14.62 -3.49
N GLY A 186 8.65 -13.91 -3.89
CA GLY A 186 7.68 -13.31 -2.96
C GLY A 186 6.45 -14.20 -2.82
N VAL A 187 6.08 -14.53 -1.59
CA VAL A 187 4.78 -15.13 -1.24
C VAL A 187 3.92 -14.00 -0.69
N LEU A 188 2.87 -13.63 -1.43
CA LEU A 188 2.04 -12.46 -1.19
C LEU A 188 0.74 -12.93 -0.55
N CYS A 189 0.44 -12.48 0.68
CA CYS A 189 -0.76 -12.91 1.38
C CYS A 189 -1.93 -11.98 1.03
N ASN A 190 -2.87 -12.47 0.20
CA ASN A 190 -3.93 -11.66 -0.40
C ASN A 190 -4.86 -11.02 0.64
N ALA A 191 -5.19 -11.74 1.72
CA ALA A 191 -6.03 -11.18 2.78
C ALA A 191 -5.27 -10.20 3.70
N ASN A 192 -3.95 -10.07 3.52
CA ASN A 192 -3.14 -8.99 4.08
C ASN A 192 -2.84 -7.87 3.06
N GLY A 193 -3.55 -7.83 1.93
CA GLY A 193 -3.44 -6.74 0.95
C GLY A 193 -2.29 -6.85 -0.05
N GLN A 194 -1.51 -7.93 0.01
CA GLN A 194 -0.44 -8.18 -0.95
C GLN A 194 -0.92 -9.15 -2.03
N SER A 195 -0.71 -8.79 -3.30
CA SER A 195 -1.02 -9.69 -4.42
C SER A 195 -0.12 -9.42 -5.60
N ILE A 196 -0.02 -10.40 -6.50
CA ILE A 196 0.66 -10.26 -7.78
C ILE A 196 0.14 -9.03 -8.53
N ALA A 197 -1.19 -8.82 -8.51
CA ALA A 197 -1.82 -7.68 -9.15
C ALA A 197 -1.35 -6.33 -8.56
N MET A 198 -1.12 -6.26 -7.24
CA MET A 198 -0.56 -5.06 -6.59
C MET A 198 0.91 -4.84 -6.97
N VAL A 199 1.70 -5.91 -7.10
CA VAL A 199 3.08 -5.80 -7.59
C VAL A 199 3.10 -5.33 -9.04
N GLU A 200 2.22 -5.85 -9.89
CA GLU A 200 2.07 -5.43 -11.29
C GLU A 200 1.64 -3.96 -11.40
N MET A 201 0.68 -3.52 -10.58
CA MET A 201 0.28 -2.12 -10.49
C MET A 201 1.46 -1.22 -10.10
N ALA A 202 2.23 -1.64 -9.09
CA ALA A 202 3.38 -0.89 -8.60
C ALA A 202 4.48 -0.80 -9.69
N VAL A 203 4.75 -1.89 -10.41
CA VAL A 203 5.68 -1.92 -11.55
C VAL A 203 5.19 -1.02 -12.69
N ALA A 204 3.90 -1.10 -13.04
CA ALA A 204 3.29 -0.31 -14.11
C ALA A 204 3.29 1.20 -13.80
N SER A 205 3.24 1.58 -12.52
CA SER A 205 3.38 2.99 -12.10
C SER A 205 4.74 3.61 -12.46
N GLY A 206 5.76 2.79 -12.76
CA GLY A 206 7.01 3.22 -13.36
C GLY A 206 8.15 3.74 -12.49
N PRO A 207 8.13 3.80 -11.13
CA PRO A 207 9.34 4.04 -10.35
C PRO A 207 10.46 3.04 -10.73
N PRO A 208 11.66 3.52 -11.10
CA PRO A 208 12.74 2.63 -11.55
C PRO A 208 13.12 1.54 -10.56
N GLN A 209 12.97 1.81 -9.25
CA GLN A 209 13.30 0.85 -8.20
C GLN A 209 12.39 -0.38 -8.24
N LEU A 210 11.14 -0.24 -8.69
CA LEU A 210 10.16 -1.33 -8.73
C LEU A 210 10.32 -2.22 -9.97
N ARG A 211 10.95 -1.70 -11.04
CA ARG A 211 11.24 -2.49 -12.25
C ARG A 211 12.11 -3.72 -11.97
N VAL A 212 12.87 -3.71 -10.88
CA VAL A 212 13.67 -4.86 -10.42
C VAL A 212 12.82 -6.15 -10.33
N PHE A 213 11.53 -6.03 -9.98
CA PHE A 213 10.61 -7.17 -9.86
C PHE A 213 10.27 -7.84 -11.20
N THR A 214 10.65 -7.24 -12.33
CA THR A 214 10.48 -7.82 -13.69
C THR A 214 11.67 -8.67 -14.14
N GLU A 215 12.77 -8.62 -13.39
CA GLU A 215 13.98 -9.40 -13.68
C GLU A 215 13.69 -10.90 -13.59
N ASP A 216 14.40 -11.68 -14.40
CA ASP A 216 14.25 -13.14 -14.48
C ASP A 216 14.44 -13.88 -13.16
N ARG A 217 15.10 -13.25 -12.18
CA ARG A 217 15.36 -13.83 -10.87
C ARG A 217 14.16 -13.78 -9.92
N PHE A 218 13.15 -12.95 -10.20
CA PHE A 218 11.96 -12.81 -9.35
C PHE A 218 10.83 -13.74 -9.78
N ARG A 219 10.20 -14.34 -8.77
CA ARG A 219 8.96 -15.11 -8.91
C ARG A 219 7.99 -14.72 -7.81
N PHE A 220 6.70 -14.82 -8.07
CA PHE A 220 5.67 -14.47 -7.09
C PHE A 220 4.62 -15.58 -6.98
N PHE A 221 4.07 -15.74 -5.78
CA PHE A 221 2.92 -16.57 -5.51
C PHE A 221 1.92 -15.76 -4.70
N ASP A 222 0.66 -15.84 -5.10
CA ASP A 222 -0.46 -15.43 -4.25
C ASP A 222 -0.81 -16.57 -3.30
N LEU A 223 -1.16 -16.21 -2.07
CA LEU A 223 -1.64 -17.12 -1.04
C LEU A 223 -2.84 -16.46 -0.34
N PRO A 224 -4.03 -17.09 -0.31
CA PRO A 224 -5.26 -16.47 0.21
C PRO A 224 -5.32 -16.50 1.75
N THR A 225 -4.33 -15.89 2.40
CA THR A 225 -4.17 -15.85 3.86
C THR A 225 -3.97 -14.43 4.35
N GLY A 226 -4.12 -14.22 5.66
CA GLY A 226 -3.56 -13.05 6.36
C GLY A 226 -2.03 -13.14 6.53
N HIS A 227 -1.48 -12.33 7.43
CA HIS A 227 -0.04 -12.11 7.59
C HIS A 227 0.75 -13.32 8.11
N TRP A 228 0.10 -14.28 8.78
CA TRP A 228 0.76 -15.47 9.34
C TRP A 228 0.31 -16.78 8.64
N PRO A 229 0.69 -16.99 7.36
CA PRO A 229 0.31 -18.20 6.63
C PRO A 229 0.83 -19.50 7.27
N MET A 230 1.91 -19.42 8.05
CA MET A 230 2.45 -20.57 8.79
C MET A 230 1.52 -21.04 9.92
N LEU A 231 0.58 -20.20 10.35
CA LEU A 231 -0.45 -20.52 11.36
C LEU A 231 -1.81 -20.81 10.73
N SER A 232 -2.19 -20.09 9.68
CA SER A 232 -3.51 -20.24 9.04
C SER A 232 -3.55 -21.33 7.97
N ALA A 233 -2.49 -21.47 7.16
CA ALA A 233 -2.42 -22.42 6.05
C ALA A 233 -1.01 -23.06 5.89
N PRO A 234 -0.45 -23.71 6.93
CA PRO A 234 0.91 -24.28 6.90
C PRO A 234 1.13 -25.32 5.79
N GLY A 235 0.06 -25.97 5.33
CA GLY A 235 0.08 -26.88 4.19
C GLY A 235 0.37 -26.21 2.88
N GLU A 236 -0.48 -25.26 2.54
CA GLU A 236 -0.39 -24.50 1.30
C GLU A 236 0.92 -23.71 1.26
N LEU A 237 1.35 -23.15 2.40
CA LEU A 237 2.65 -22.49 2.50
C LEU A 237 3.81 -23.46 2.22
N ALA A 238 3.82 -24.67 2.80
CA ALA A 238 4.86 -25.65 2.53
C ALA A 238 4.91 -26.05 1.05
N GLU A 239 3.76 -26.21 0.40
CA GLU A 239 3.67 -26.48 -1.05
C GLU A 239 4.25 -25.33 -1.88
N VAL A 240 3.90 -24.08 -1.55
CA VAL A 240 4.46 -22.88 -2.19
C VAL A 240 5.98 -22.81 -2.01
N LEU A 241 6.50 -23.10 -0.82
CA LEU A 241 7.95 -23.09 -0.56
C LEU A 241 8.69 -24.15 -1.38
N LEU A 242 8.12 -25.35 -1.56
CA LEU A 242 8.70 -26.40 -2.41
C LEU A 242 8.72 -25.97 -3.90
N ARG A 243 7.62 -25.38 -4.38
CA ARG A 243 7.53 -24.85 -5.75
C ARG A 243 8.50 -23.69 -5.98
N ALA A 244 8.62 -22.79 -5.01
CA ALA A 244 9.60 -21.71 -5.02
C ALA A 244 11.03 -22.27 -5.12
N ALA A 245 11.37 -23.28 -4.32
CA ALA A 245 12.67 -23.95 -4.39
C ALA A 245 12.96 -24.55 -5.78
N ALA A 246 11.93 -25.10 -6.45
CA ALA A 246 12.01 -25.58 -7.83
C ALA A 246 12.10 -24.46 -8.90
N GLY A 247 12.02 -23.19 -8.49
CA GLY A 247 12.08 -22.02 -9.38
C GLY A 247 10.76 -21.68 -10.07
N GLU A 248 9.66 -22.26 -9.62
CA GLU A 248 8.32 -21.93 -10.10
C GLU A 248 7.83 -20.58 -9.55
N GLY A 249 6.73 -20.10 -10.13
CA GLY A 249 5.99 -18.91 -9.69
C GLY A 249 5.67 -17.98 -10.85
N HIS A 250 4.81 -17.00 -10.60
CA HIS A 250 4.46 -15.97 -11.57
C HIS A 250 5.64 -15.04 -11.82
N ARG A 251 5.86 -14.66 -13.07
CA ARG A 251 6.84 -13.63 -13.44
C ARG A 251 6.06 -12.37 -13.77
N VAL A 252 6.29 -11.31 -12.98
CA VAL A 252 5.79 -9.98 -13.30
C VAL A 252 6.54 -9.44 -14.51
N THR A 253 5.80 -8.83 -15.43
CA THR A 253 6.35 -8.21 -16.64
C THR A 253 6.07 -6.71 -16.61
N ALA A 254 6.96 -5.92 -17.20
CA ALA A 254 6.64 -4.53 -17.49
C ALA A 254 5.63 -4.50 -18.65
N PRO A 255 4.70 -3.52 -18.68
CA PRO A 255 3.83 -3.33 -19.85
C PRO A 255 4.66 -3.21 -21.14
N GLU A 256 4.20 -3.79 -22.24
CA GLU A 256 4.91 -3.77 -23.54
C GLU A 256 5.13 -2.34 -24.07
N ASP A 257 4.18 -1.43 -23.79
CA ASP A 257 4.25 0.01 -24.06
C ASP A 257 4.74 0.82 -22.83
N GLY A 258 5.44 0.15 -21.91
CA GLY A 258 5.82 0.70 -20.61
C GLY A 258 6.54 2.04 -20.75
N HIS A 259 5.93 3.08 -20.20
CA HIS A 259 6.49 4.42 -20.24
C HIS A 259 7.92 4.43 -19.67
N GLU A 260 8.89 4.98 -20.41
CA GLU A 260 10.26 5.19 -19.91
C GLU A 260 10.30 6.00 -18.60
N GLN A 261 9.26 6.82 -18.38
CA GLN A 261 9.08 7.65 -17.19
C GLN A 261 7.95 7.15 -16.28
N PRO A 262 8.02 7.41 -14.95
CA PRO A 262 6.94 7.14 -14.01
C PRO A 262 5.59 7.69 -14.47
N SER A 263 4.50 6.96 -14.20
CA SER A 263 3.14 7.26 -14.68
C SER A 263 2.66 8.66 -14.27
N HIS A 264 3.04 9.11 -13.09
CA HIS A 264 2.70 10.43 -12.58
C HIS A 264 3.40 11.60 -13.26
N LEU A 265 4.38 11.33 -14.13
CA LEU A 265 5.01 12.32 -15.00
C LEU A 265 4.44 12.30 -16.42
N LEU A 266 3.53 11.37 -16.72
CA LEU A 266 2.89 11.31 -18.02
C LEU A 266 2.02 12.54 -18.26
N PRO A 267 2.00 13.04 -19.51
CA PRO A 267 1.15 14.18 -19.84
C PRO A 267 -0.32 13.83 -19.65
N PHE A 268 -1.11 14.81 -19.27
CA PHE A 268 -2.56 14.68 -19.20
C PHE A 268 -3.14 14.14 -20.52
N LEU A 269 -4.28 13.45 -20.42
CA LEU A 269 -4.89 12.77 -21.55
C LEU A 269 -5.28 13.72 -22.69
N LEU A 270 -5.73 14.93 -22.32
CA LEU A 270 -6.15 15.98 -23.24
C LEU A 270 -5.07 17.06 -23.37
N ASP A 271 -4.90 17.58 -24.58
CA ASP A 271 -4.07 18.76 -24.83
C ASP A 271 -4.90 20.02 -24.55
N LEU A 272 -4.61 20.70 -23.45
CA LEU A 272 -5.38 21.82 -22.95
C LEU A 272 -4.52 23.09 -22.88
N PRO A 273 -5.09 24.25 -23.25
CA PRO A 273 -4.37 25.52 -23.20
C PRO A 273 -3.94 25.83 -21.76
N GLU A 274 -2.84 26.56 -21.63
CA GLU A 274 -2.42 27.06 -20.33
C GLU A 274 -3.46 28.03 -19.76
N ARG A 275 -3.60 28.01 -18.43
CA ARG A 275 -4.53 28.85 -17.68
C ARG A 275 -3.79 29.51 -16.52
N PRO A 276 -4.18 30.73 -16.10
CA PRO A 276 -3.62 31.37 -14.91
C PRO A 276 -3.72 30.43 -13.71
N ARG A 277 -2.62 30.35 -12.95
CA ARG A 277 -2.47 29.45 -11.81
C ARG A 277 -1.85 30.22 -10.65
N ASP A 278 -2.61 30.37 -9.58
CA ASP A 278 -2.18 31.09 -8.39
C ASP A 278 -2.03 30.14 -7.21
N ARG A 279 -0.85 30.14 -6.58
CA ARG A 279 -0.57 29.33 -5.41
C ARG A 279 -1.04 30.02 -4.13
N LEU A 280 -1.82 29.31 -3.34
CA LEU A 280 -2.36 29.77 -2.07
C LEU A 280 -2.20 28.66 -1.03
N GLY A 281 -1.13 28.71 -0.24
CA GLY A 281 -0.83 27.68 0.76
C GLY A 281 -0.64 26.29 0.13
N ARG A 282 -1.55 25.35 0.46
CA ARG A 282 -1.54 23.96 -0.02
C ARG A 282 -2.29 23.76 -1.33
N VAL A 283 -3.02 24.77 -1.79
CA VAL A 283 -3.80 24.70 -3.03
C VAL A 283 -3.21 25.57 -4.13
N ASP A 284 -3.49 25.21 -5.38
CA ASP A 284 -3.36 26.11 -6.52
C ASP A 284 -4.70 26.30 -7.20
N LEU A 285 -5.03 27.56 -7.51
CA LEU A 285 -6.26 27.95 -8.18
C LEU A 285 -5.97 28.17 -9.66
N HIS A 286 -6.57 27.35 -10.50
CA HIS A 286 -6.66 27.51 -11.94
C HIS A 286 -7.90 28.33 -12.28
N LEU A 287 -7.69 29.55 -12.76
CA LEU A 287 -8.77 30.54 -12.90
C LEU A 287 -9.35 30.55 -14.32
N PRO A 288 -10.69 30.60 -14.46
CA PRO A 288 -11.33 30.83 -15.75
C PRO A 288 -11.22 32.31 -16.16
N ASP A 289 -11.40 32.58 -17.45
CA ASP A 289 -11.54 33.95 -17.97
C ASP A 289 -12.96 34.45 -17.64
N ALA A 290 -13.15 35.02 -16.44
CA ALA A 290 -14.46 35.50 -15.98
C ALA A 290 -14.35 36.75 -15.10
N ASP A 291 -15.34 37.63 -15.23
CA ASP A 291 -15.54 38.77 -14.33
C ASP A 291 -16.38 38.31 -13.12
N GLY A 292 -15.73 38.10 -11.98
CA GLY A 292 -16.39 37.78 -10.70
C GLY A 292 -16.24 36.31 -10.24
N PRO A 293 -16.82 35.98 -9.08
CA PRO A 293 -16.63 34.67 -8.45
C PRO A 293 -17.26 33.54 -9.26
N ARG A 294 -16.56 32.40 -9.33
CA ARG A 294 -17.00 31.20 -10.06
C ARG A 294 -17.02 29.98 -9.14
N PRO A 295 -17.91 29.01 -9.38
CA PRO A 295 -17.87 27.73 -8.66
C PRO A 295 -16.50 27.08 -8.76
N ALA A 296 -16.17 26.19 -7.82
CA ALA A 296 -14.89 25.50 -7.83
C ALA A 296 -15.00 23.97 -7.79
N ILE A 297 -14.02 23.31 -8.38
CA ILE A 297 -13.80 21.86 -8.27
C ILE A 297 -12.45 21.64 -7.58
N VAL A 298 -12.44 20.95 -6.43
CA VAL A 298 -11.22 20.57 -5.72
C VAL A 298 -10.85 19.13 -6.06
N PHE A 299 -9.71 18.93 -6.71
CA PHE A 299 -9.20 17.61 -7.11
C PHE A 299 -8.29 17.03 -6.02
N VAL A 300 -8.71 15.93 -5.41
CA VAL A 300 -8.12 15.31 -4.23
C VAL A 300 -7.39 14.02 -4.63
N HIS A 301 -6.06 14.04 -4.52
CA HIS A 301 -5.21 12.92 -4.90
C HIS A 301 -5.31 11.71 -3.94
N GLY A 302 -4.97 10.53 -4.44
CA GLY A 302 -4.72 9.34 -3.62
C GLY A 302 -3.32 9.29 -3.01
N GLY A 303 -3.10 8.33 -2.11
CA GLY A 303 -1.83 8.05 -1.47
C GLY A 303 -1.79 6.65 -0.82
N PRO A 304 -0.82 6.36 0.06
CA PRO A 304 0.23 7.27 0.52
C PRO A 304 1.22 7.68 -0.56
N ILE A 305 1.79 8.88 -0.43
CA ILE A 305 2.81 9.43 -1.32
C ILE A 305 4.09 9.69 -0.53
N GLU A 306 5.24 9.25 -1.04
CA GLU A 306 6.54 9.51 -0.40
C GLU A 306 6.76 11.02 -0.15
N PRO A 307 7.20 11.44 1.06
CA PRO A 307 7.36 12.86 1.43
C PRO A 307 8.28 13.67 0.50
N ASP A 308 9.31 13.02 -0.05
CA ASP A 308 10.32 13.61 -0.92
C ASP A 308 9.98 13.50 -2.42
N ARG A 309 8.89 12.80 -2.78
CA ARG A 309 8.45 12.69 -4.18
C ARG A 309 8.21 14.07 -4.78
N ARG A 310 8.81 14.32 -5.95
CA ARG A 310 8.58 15.53 -6.74
C ARG A 310 8.30 15.17 -8.21
N PRO A 311 7.43 15.92 -8.91
CA PRO A 311 6.56 16.97 -8.37
C PRO A 311 5.56 16.40 -7.34
N THR A 312 5.10 17.24 -6.41
CA THR A 312 4.02 16.84 -5.50
C THR A 312 2.73 16.65 -6.30
N PRO A 313 1.72 15.92 -5.78
CA PRO A 313 0.49 15.63 -6.52
C PRO A 313 -0.13 16.85 -7.22
N ARG A 314 -0.26 18.00 -6.54
CA ARG A 314 -0.81 19.23 -7.14
C ARG A 314 -0.01 19.77 -8.34
N ASP A 315 1.28 19.43 -8.42
CA ASP A 315 2.22 19.85 -9.44
C ASP A 315 2.39 18.80 -10.55
N THR A 316 1.75 17.64 -10.47
CA THR A 316 1.82 16.62 -11.54
C THR A 316 1.06 17.06 -12.79
N PRO A 317 1.48 16.61 -13.99
CA PRO A 317 0.77 16.97 -15.23
C PRO A 317 -0.70 16.58 -15.23
N CYS A 318 -1.08 15.49 -14.56
CA CYS A 318 -2.47 15.05 -14.46
C CYS A 318 -3.36 16.06 -13.71
N PHE A 319 -3.00 16.41 -12.47
CA PHE A 319 -3.79 17.33 -11.66
C PHE A 319 -3.77 18.76 -12.24
N VAL A 320 -2.64 19.21 -12.77
CA VAL A 320 -2.55 20.47 -13.53
C VAL A 320 -3.48 20.45 -14.75
N GLY A 321 -3.58 19.31 -15.44
CA GLY A 321 -4.50 19.09 -16.55
C GLY A 321 -5.97 19.22 -16.14
N TYR A 322 -6.36 18.57 -15.05
CA TYR A 322 -7.70 18.72 -14.46
C TYR A 322 -8.02 20.18 -14.08
N GLY A 323 -7.07 20.87 -13.44
CA GLY A 323 -7.18 22.29 -13.11
C GLY A 323 -7.40 23.16 -14.35
N ARG A 324 -6.61 22.94 -15.41
CA ARG A 324 -6.76 23.62 -16.71
C ARG A 324 -8.09 23.31 -17.38
N TYR A 325 -8.57 22.07 -17.31
CA TYR A 325 -9.87 21.68 -17.86
C TYR A 325 -10.98 22.48 -17.16
N ALA A 326 -11.07 22.39 -15.84
CA ALA A 326 -12.08 23.11 -15.06
C ALA A 326 -12.09 24.61 -15.38
N ALA A 327 -10.92 25.26 -15.39
CA ALA A 327 -10.76 26.65 -15.80
C ALA A 327 -11.24 26.93 -17.23
N GLY A 328 -10.90 26.06 -18.19
CA GLY A 328 -11.38 26.14 -19.57
C GLY A 328 -12.89 25.95 -19.71
N ALA A 329 -13.52 25.19 -18.81
CA ALA A 329 -14.96 25.01 -18.72
C ALA A 329 -15.67 26.14 -17.93
N GLY A 330 -14.93 27.15 -17.47
CA GLY A 330 -15.49 28.34 -16.83
C GLY A 330 -15.72 28.19 -15.32
N VAL A 331 -15.10 27.24 -14.64
CA VAL A 331 -15.12 27.12 -13.17
C VAL A 331 -13.70 27.15 -12.62
N VAL A 332 -13.51 27.44 -11.34
CA VAL A 332 -12.18 27.41 -10.73
C VAL A 332 -11.75 25.96 -10.54
N GLY A 333 -10.63 25.57 -11.16
CA GLY A 333 -10.00 24.28 -10.88
C GLY A 333 -9.05 24.40 -9.70
N VAL A 334 -9.11 23.51 -8.72
CA VAL A 334 -8.25 23.56 -7.54
C VAL A 334 -7.50 22.25 -7.37
N THR A 335 -6.17 22.32 -7.37
CA THR A 335 -5.31 21.18 -7.06
C THR A 335 -4.75 21.31 -5.64
N VAL A 336 -4.69 20.23 -4.87
CA VAL A 336 -4.26 20.25 -3.45
C VAL A 336 -3.12 19.28 -3.17
N ASP A 337 -2.25 19.62 -2.21
CA ASP A 337 -1.31 18.68 -1.59
C ASP A 337 -1.76 18.34 -0.16
N LEU A 338 -1.88 17.05 0.14
CA LEU A 338 -2.21 16.52 1.47
C LEU A 338 -1.01 15.81 2.08
N ARG A 339 -0.85 15.92 3.41
CA ARG A 339 0.14 15.13 4.16
C ARG A 339 -0.40 13.71 4.38
N LEU A 340 -0.39 12.93 3.32
CA LEU A 340 -0.78 11.52 3.27
C LEU A 340 0.44 10.69 2.86
N HIS A 341 1.32 10.39 3.82
CA HIS A 341 2.62 9.73 3.61
C HIS A 341 2.66 8.28 4.13
N GLY A 342 1.69 7.90 4.96
CA GLY A 342 1.40 6.53 5.36
C GLY A 342 -0.09 6.30 5.64
N LEU A 343 -0.45 5.06 5.94
CA LEU A 343 -1.83 4.67 6.25
C LEU A 343 -2.36 5.33 7.54
N ALA A 344 -1.49 5.60 8.51
CA ALA A 344 -1.86 6.30 9.74
C ALA A 344 -2.13 7.82 9.52
N ASP A 345 -1.83 8.37 8.34
CA ASP A 345 -1.92 9.81 8.09
C ASP A 345 -3.29 10.26 7.57
N TYR A 346 -4.26 9.36 7.32
CA TYR A 346 -5.59 9.74 6.86
C TYR A 346 -6.27 10.82 7.74
N PRO A 347 -6.19 10.77 9.10
CA PRO A 347 -6.69 11.86 9.95
C PRO A 347 -6.06 13.21 9.66
N GLN A 348 -4.75 13.23 9.47
CA GLN A 348 -4.00 14.44 9.15
C GLN A 348 -4.33 14.96 7.75
N ALA A 349 -4.43 14.07 6.76
CA ALA A 349 -4.83 14.40 5.39
C ALA A 349 -6.27 14.94 5.31
N ALA A 350 -7.19 14.39 6.11
CA ALA A 350 -8.55 14.92 6.23
C ALA A 350 -8.57 16.34 6.80
N GLY A 351 -7.76 16.62 7.82
CA GLY A 351 -7.58 17.98 8.36
C GLY A 351 -7.02 18.95 7.32
N ASP A 352 -5.99 18.52 6.57
CA ASP A 352 -5.43 19.32 5.47
C ASP A 352 -6.47 19.64 4.39
N LEU A 353 -7.35 18.68 4.06
CA LEU A 353 -8.41 18.87 3.08
C LEU A 353 -9.49 19.86 3.57
N VAL A 354 -9.87 19.80 4.84
CA VAL A 354 -10.80 20.77 5.44
C VAL A 354 -10.24 22.19 5.36
N GLU A 355 -8.99 22.39 5.82
CA GLU A 355 -8.30 23.69 5.75
C GLU A 355 -8.21 24.21 4.30
N ALA A 356 -7.88 23.33 3.35
CA ALA A 356 -7.81 23.67 1.94
C ALA A 356 -9.16 24.12 1.38
N VAL A 357 -10.24 23.41 1.70
CA VAL A 357 -11.60 23.76 1.23
C VAL A 357 -12.07 25.07 1.85
N GLU A 358 -11.80 25.31 3.13
CA GLU A 358 -12.10 26.60 3.77
C GLU A 358 -11.33 27.76 3.11
N GLN A 359 -10.05 27.56 2.81
CA GLN A 359 -9.23 28.53 2.12
C GLN A 359 -9.74 28.84 0.70
N VAL A 360 -10.18 27.82 -0.04
CA VAL A 360 -10.78 27.96 -1.37
C VAL A 360 -12.09 28.74 -1.29
N ARG A 361 -12.97 28.40 -0.35
CA ARG A 361 -14.27 29.07 -0.18
C ARG A 361 -14.14 30.53 0.25
N ALA A 362 -13.04 30.89 0.93
CA ALA A 362 -12.76 32.25 1.36
C ALA A 362 -12.13 33.13 0.26
N ASP A 363 -11.66 32.56 -0.86
CA ASP A 363 -11.07 33.33 -1.95
C ASP A 363 -12.16 34.14 -2.67
N PRO A 364 -12.00 35.47 -2.86
CA PRO A 364 -13.02 36.33 -3.45
C PRO A 364 -13.35 36.01 -4.92
N ARG A 365 -12.53 35.20 -5.60
CA ARG A 365 -12.73 34.75 -6.98
C ARG A 365 -13.50 33.42 -7.05
N VAL A 366 -13.77 32.81 -5.91
CA VAL A 366 -14.52 31.57 -5.79
C VAL A 366 -15.92 31.86 -5.26
N ASP A 367 -16.92 31.24 -5.87
CA ASP A 367 -18.26 31.14 -5.31
C ASP A 367 -18.26 30.06 -4.23
N GLY A 368 -18.02 30.48 -2.98
CA GLY A 368 -17.89 29.59 -1.83
C GLY A 368 -19.16 28.78 -1.49
N ASP A 369 -20.29 29.06 -2.14
CA ASP A 369 -21.55 28.31 -1.95
C ASP A 369 -21.80 27.25 -3.04
N ARG A 370 -20.85 27.11 -3.98
CA ARG A 370 -20.89 26.11 -5.06
C ARG A 370 -19.52 25.48 -5.26
N ILE A 371 -19.26 24.41 -4.49
CA ILE A 371 -18.04 23.62 -4.56
C ILE A 371 -18.35 22.16 -4.90
N ALA A 372 -17.52 21.53 -5.72
CA ALA A 372 -17.45 20.08 -5.86
C ALA A 372 -16.11 19.55 -5.35
N LEU A 373 -16.11 18.39 -4.72
CA LEU A 373 -14.90 17.67 -4.33
C LEU A 373 -14.76 16.42 -5.21
N TRP A 374 -13.61 16.23 -5.83
CA TRP A 374 -13.35 15.13 -6.77
C TRP A 374 -12.16 14.30 -6.31
N PHE A 375 -12.44 13.08 -5.84
CA PHE A 375 -11.46 12.17 -5.25
C PHE A 375 -10.92 11.18 -6.28
N PHE A 376 -9.65 10.81 -6.15
CA PHE A 376 -8.99 9.87 -7.06
C PHE A 376 -8.36 8.72 -6.28
N SER A 377 -8.53 7.48 -6.76
CA SER A 377 -7.93 6.30 -6.15
C SER A 377 -8.24 6.21 -4.65
N THR A 378 -7.25 5.93 -3.80
CA THR A 378 -7.36 5.85 -2.34
C THR A 378 -7.72 7.16 -1.66
N GLY A 379 -7.66 8.29 -2.38
CA GLY A 379 -8.23 9.56 -1.92
C GLY A 379 -9.74 9.46 -1.68
N GLY A 380 -10.41 8.48 -2.32
CA GLY A 380 -11.81 8.16 -2.09
C GLY A 380 -12.18 7.93 -0.63
N LEU A 381 -11.27 7.41 0.20
CA LEU A 381 -11.52 7.19 1.63
C LEU A 381 -11.80 8.50 2.39
N LEU A 382 -11.20 9.61 1.95
CA LEU A 382 -11.43 10.94 2.53
C LEU A 382 -12.84 11.48 2.23
N ALA A 383 -13.59 10.88 1.30
CA ALA A 383 -14.96 11.28 1.01
C ALA A 383 -15.93 10.97 2.16
N ALA A 384 -15.58 10.06 3.07
CA ALA A 384 -16.46 9.61 4.15
C ALA A 384 -16.99 10.77 5.02
N ASP A 385 -16.10 11.66 5.45
CA ASP A 385 -16.48 12.80 6.30
C ASP A 385 -17.45 13.75 5.57
N TRP A 386 -17.27 13.95 4.26
CA TRP A 386 -18.08 14.84 3.43
C TRP A 386 -19.46 14.25 3.08
N LEU A 387 -19.56 12.92 3.00
CA LEU A 387 -20.82 12.21 2.83
C LEU A 387 -21.60 12.13 4.16
N ALA A 388 -20.89 11.97 5.28
CA ALA A 388 -21.50 11.87 6.61
C ALA A 388 -22.05 13.20 7.14
N ALA A 389 -21.41 14.32 6.80
CA ALA A 389 -21.77 15.65 7.28
C ALA A 389 -22.01 16.63 6.12
N PRO A 390 -23.11 16.46 5.36
CA PRO A 390 -23.37 17.29 4.20
C PRO A 390 -23.55 18.75 4.55
N THR A 391 -23.11 19.61 3.64
CA THR A 391 -23.20 21.05 3.78
C THR A 391 -23.89 21.64 2.55
N PRO A 392 -24.72 22.71 2.68
CA PRO A 392 -25.47 23.25 1.55
C PRO A 392 -24.61 23.81 0.41
N TRP A 393 -23.35 24.14 0.68
CA TRP A 393 -22.42 24.67 -0.31
C TRP A 393 -21.75 23.56 -1.15
N LEU A 394 -21.71 22.33 -0.65
CA LEU A 394 -21.13 21.18 -1.34
C LEU A 394 -22.16 20.61 -2.32
N ARG A 395 -21.93 20.83 -3.61
CA ARG A 395 -22.90 20.50 -4.67
C ARG A 395 -22.74 19.10 -5.25
N CYS A 396 -21.54 18.54 -5.14
CA CYS A 396 -21.23 17.23 -5.71
C CYS A 396 -20.00 16.64 -5.03
N VAL A 397 -20.04 15.33 -4.81
CA VAL A 397 -18.84 14.52 -4.60
C VAL A 397 -18.60 13.71 -5.87
N ALA A 398 -17.41 13.76 -6.42
CA ALA A 398 -17.03 12.98 -7.58
C ALA A 398 -15.88 12.04 -7.23
N ALA A 399 -15.79 10.90 -7.90
CA ALA A 399 -14.73 9.95 -7.64
C ALA A 399 -14.34 9.19 -8.91
N ASN A 400 -13.03 9.11 -9.20
CA ASN A 400 -12.49 8.31 -10.29
C ASN A 400 -11.71 7.11 -9.74
N TYR A 401 -12.07 5.91 -10.22
CA TYR A 401 -11.46 4.63 -9.83
C TYR A 401 -11.16 4.54 -8.31
N PRO A 402 -12.12 4.90 -7.44
CA PRO A 402 -11.80 5.12 -6.03
C PRO A 402 -11.67 3.81 -5.26
N ALA A 403 -10.83 3.79 -4.22
CA ALA A 403 -11.07 2.92 -3.09
C ALA A 403 -12.10 3.59 -2.17
N LEU A 404 -13.20 2.91 -1.86
CA LEU A 404 -14.31 3.43 -1.05
C LEU A 404 -14.45 2.72 0.31
N ALA A 405 -13.49 1.85 0.62
CA ALA A 405 -13.24 1.25 1.92
C ALA A 405 -11.74 0.93 2.05
N PRO A 406 -11.18 0.86 3.27
CA PRO A 406 -9.80 0.40 3.45
C PRO A 406 -9.59 -0.96 2.79
N LEU A 407 -8.48 -1.10 2.06
CA LEU A 407 -8.11 -2.35 1.40
C LEU A 407 -7.71 -3.40 2.44
N PRO A 408 -7.71 -4.71 2.11
CA PRO A 408 -7.17 -5.74 3.00
C PRO A 408 -5.76 -5.38 3.48
N GLY A 409 -5.41 -5.65 4.75
CA GLY A 409 -4.11 -5.27 5.34
C GLY A 409 -3.97 -3.78 5.71
N TRP A 410 -5.03 -2.97 5.59
CA TRP A 410 -5.03 -1.54 5.96
C TRP A 410 -5.72 -1.29 7.30
N GLU A 411 -5.56 -2.19 8.27
CA GLU A 411 -6.20 -2.13 9.59
C GLU A 411 -5.77 -0.92 10.43
N THR A 412 -4.66 -0.27 10.05
CA THR A 412 -4.19 0.99 10.68
C THR A 412 -4.99 2.21 10.25
N VAL A 413 -5.76 2.15 9.17
CA VAL A 413 -6.66 3.23 8.75
C VAL A 413 -7.87 3.25 9.70
N GLU A 414 -8.16 4.42 10.29
CA GLU A 414 -9.30 4.57 11.19
C GLU A 414 -10.63 4.19 10.50
N SER A 415 -11.50 3.47 11.22
CA SER A 415 -12.76 2.94 10.68
C SER A 415 -13.71 3.98 10.11
N ARG A 416 -13.57 5.26 10.50
CA ARG A 416 -14.36 6.37 9.95
C ARG A 416 -14.08 6.66 8.47
N PHE A 417 -12.92 6.27 7.94
CA PHE A 417 -12.53 6.47 6.54
C PHE A 417 -13.10 5.39 5.63
N ARG A 418 -14.42 5.18 5.73
CA ARG A 418 -15.15 4.15 5.00
C ARG A 418 -16.39 4.77 4.35
N PRO A 419 -16.27 5.38 3.17
CA PRO A 419 -17.40 5.96 2.43
C PRO A 419 -18.63 5.04 2.31
N VAL A 420 -18.44 3.71 2.23
CA VAL A 420 -19.54 2.73 2.25
C VAL A 420 -20.48 2.94 3.43
N ASP A 421 -19.95 3.27 4.61
CA ASP A 421 -20.75 3.41 5.83
C ASP A 421 -21.53 4.71 5.86
N THR A 422 -21.15 5.70 5.06
CA THR A 422 -21.66 7.08 5.15
C THR A 422 -22.56 7.48 3.98
N VAL A 423 -22.44 6.82 2.82
CA VAL A 423 -23.31 7.10 1.68
C VAL A 423 -24.78 6.90 2.04
N GLY A 424 -25.63 7.88 1.73
CA GLY A 424 -27.06 7.84 1.96
C GLY A 424 -27.53 7.81 3.42
N THR A 425 -26.65 8.08 4.40
CA THR A 425 -27.07 8.16 5.82
C THR A 425 -27.65 9.52 6.20
N ALA A 426 -27.33 10.55 5.41
CA ALA A 426 -27.88 11.90 5.48
C ALA A 426 -28.34 12.32 4.07
N ASP A 427 -29.01 13.47 3.96
CA ASP A 427 -29.29 14.14 2.68
C ASP A 427 -27.97 14.69 2.10
N GLY A 428 -27.14 13.76 1.64
CA GLY A 428 -25.79 13.96 1.13
C GLY A 428 -25.77 14.67 -0.22
N PRO A 429 -24.63 15.25 -0.63
CA PRO A 429 -24.47 15.71 -2.00
C PRO A 429 -24.61 14.52 -2.97
N PRO A 430 -25.11 14.76 -4.20
CA PRO A 430 -25.09 13.73 -5.23
C PRO A 430 -23.66 13.29 -5.56
N VAL A 431 -23.52 12.02 -5.95
CA VAL A 431 -22.23 11.39 -6.25
C VAL A 431 -22.09 11.14 -7.76
N VAL A 432 -20.95 11.51 -8.34
CA VAL A 432 -20.54 11.11 -9.69
C VAL A 432 -19.39 10.12 -9.58
N LEU A 433 -19.62 8.87 -9.95
CA LEU A 433 -18.66 7.78 -9.79
C LEU A 433 -18.20 7.25 -11.15
N THR A 434 -16.93 7.46 -11.49
CA THR A 434 -16.30 6.91 -12.69
C THR A 434 -15.62 5.57 -12.36
N ARG A 435 -16.07 4.48 -13.00
CA ARG A 435 -15.54 3.13 -12.80
C ARG A 435 -14.61 2.70 -13.92
N ALA A 436 -13.43 2.21 -13.57
CA ALA A 436 -12.55 1.48 -14.47
C ALA A 436 -13.04 0.02 -14.58
N GLY A 437 -13.19 -0.48 -15.81
CA GLY A 437 -13.67 -1.86 -16.05
C GLY A 437 -12.58 -2.92 -15.93
N LEU A 438 -11.31 -2.52 -16.08
CA LEU A 438 -10.11 -3.36 -15.87
C LEU A 438 -9.44 -2.98 -14.53
N GLU A 439 -10.25 -2.80 -13.49
CA GLU A 439 -9.80 -2.40 -12.16
C GLU A 439 -9.24 -3.58 -11.36
N HIS A 440 -8.35 -3.28 -10.41
CA HIS A 440 -7.86 -4.25 -9.44
C HIS A 440 -9.01 -4.77 -8.57
N GLU A 441 -9.09 -6.09 -8.42
CA GLU A 441 -10.19 -6.78 -7.72
C GLU A 441 -10.45 -6.20 -6.31
N ALA A 442 -9.39 -5.91 -5.55
CA ALA A 442 -9.52 -5.33 -4.22
C ALA A 442 -10.19 -3.94 -4.23
N ILE A 443 -9.88 -3.08 -5.21
CA ILE A 443 -10.50 -1.76 -5.34
C ILE A 443 -11.92 -1.90 -5.87
N ALA A 444 -12.12 -2.72 -6.90
CA ALA A 444 -13.43 -3.00 -7.50
C ALA A 444 -14.44 -3.50 -6.45
N ALA A 445 -14.02 -4.40 -5.55
CA ALA A 445 -14.84 -4.89 -4.46
C ALA A 445 -15.35 -3.76 -3.54
N THR A 446 -14.51 -2.76 -3.22
CA THR A 446 -14.95 -1.61 -2.41
C THR A 446 -15.99 -0.74 -3.12
N VAL A 447 -15.90 -0.65 -4.46
CA VAL A 447 -16.86 0.10 -5.28
C VAL A 447 -18.20 -0.65 -5.35
N GLU A 448 -18.18 -1.97 -5.50
CA GLU A 448 -19.38 -2.80 -5.48
C GLU A 448 -20.10 -2.72 -4.12
N GLU A 449 -19.34 -2.77 -3.03
CA GLU A 449 -19.86 -2.60 -1.67
C GLU A 449 -20.53 -1.23 -1.50
N PHE A 450 -19.86 -0.16 -1.93
CA PHE A 450 -20.39 1.21 -1.89
C PHE A 450 -21.68 1.36 -2.71
N LEU A 451 -21.70 0.84 -3.93
CA LEU A 451 -22.88 0.93 -4.81
C LEU A 451 -24.07 0.15 -4.25
N THR A 452 -23.80 -0.98 -3.58
CA THR A 452 -24.83 -1.74 -2.87
C THR A 452 -25.42 -0.92 -1.73
N ALA A 453 -24.58 -0.36 -0.86
CA ALA A 453 -25.02 0.50 0.24
C ALA A 453 -25.77 1.75 -0.24
N ALA A 454 -25.28 2.41 -1.29
CA ALA A 454 -25.91 3.58 -1.90
C ALA A 454 -27.31 3.27 -2.42
N LYS A 455 -27.47 2.13 -3.11
CA LYS A 455 -28.76 1.66 -3.62
C LYS A 455 -29.74 1.33 -2.50
N GLU A 456 -29.29 0.64 -1.47
CA GLU A 456 -30.12 0.29 -0.30
C GLU A 456 -30.64 1.51 0.44
N ARG A 457 -29.84 2.58 0.47
CA ARG A 457 -30.15 3.83 1.17
C ARG A 457 -30.75 4.92 0.27
N GLY A 458 -30.91 4.65 -1.02
CA GLY A 458 -31.49 5.59 -1.99
C GLY A 458 -30.64 6.83 -2.26
N ALA A 459 -29.31 6.73 -2.13
CA ALA A 459 -28.40 7.83 -2.44
C ALA A 459 -28.39 8.15 -3.95
N ASP A 460 -28.27 9.43 -4.32
CA ASP A 460 -28.13 9.87 -5.71
C ASP A 460 -26.70 9.61 -6.20
N VAL A 461 -26.54 8.56 -7.00
CA VAL A 461 -25.25 8.17 -7.60
C VAL A 461 -25.41 8.04 -9.11
N GLU A 462 -24.69 8.87 -9.86
CA GLU A 462 -24.49 8.71 -11.30
C GLU A 462 -23.22 7.92 -11.57
N ILE A 463 -23.35 6.82 -12.32
CA ILE A 463 -22.25 5.94 -12.66
C ILE A 463 -21.80 6.22 -14.10
N ILE A 464 -20.49 6.41 -14.29
CA ILE A 464 -19.85 6.57 -15.58
C ILE A 464 -18.87 5.40 -15.76
N ASP A 465 -19.25 4.44 -16.60
CA ASP A 465 -18.44 3.28 -16.89
C ASP A 465 -17.41 3.52 -17.99
N ALA A 466 -16.20 3.02 -17.73
CA ALA A 466 -15.07 2.94 -18.65
C ALA A 466 -14.64 1.46 -18.79
N PRO A 467 -15.40 0.64 -19.54
CA PRO A 467 -15.29 -0.81 -19.50
C PRO A 467 -13.91 -1.37 -19.88
N HIS A 468 -13.13 -0.67 -20.70
CA HIS A 468 -11.79 -1.11 -21.12
C HIS A 468 -10.66 -0.31 -20.49
N ALA A 469 -10.97 0.49 -19.47
CA ALA A 469 -10.01 1.35 -18.80
C ALA A 469 -9.44 0.68 -17.54
N HIS A 470 -8.14 0.87 -17.31
CA HIS A 470 -7.39 0.48 -16.12
C HIS A 470 -7.49 1.56 -15.02
N HIS A 471 -6.96 1.24 -13.85
CA HIS A 471 -6.72 2.23 -12.81
C HIS A 471 -5.88 3.40 -13.33
N ALA A 472 -6.26 4.63 -12.99
CA ALA A 472 -5.62 5.86 -13.49
C ALA A 472 -5.61 5.98 -15.03
N PHE A 473 -6.71 5.61 -15.69
CA PHE A 473 -6.85 5.59 -17.14
C PHE A 473 -6.51 6.91 -17.85
N GLU A 474 -6.63 8.05 -17.18
CA GLU A 474 -6.23 9.35 -17.78
C GLU A 474 -4.72 9.50 -17.93
N LEU A 475 -3.94 8.63 -17.29
CA LEU A 475 -2.49 8.53 -17.44
C LEU A 475 -2.10 7.39 -18.38
N VAL A 476 -2.64 6.20 -18.14
CA VAL A 476 -2.15 4.96 -18.76
C VAL A 476 -2.89 4.56 -20.03
N ASP A 477 -4.17 4.90 -20.16
CA ASP A 477 -4.98 4.50 -21.31
C ASP A 477 -5.21 5.69 -22.24
N ARG A 478 -4.33 5.89 -23.22
CA ARG A 478 -4.41 7.02 -24.18
C ARG A 478 -5.40 6.79 -25.33
N THR A 479 -6.54 6.19 -25.03
CA THR A 479 -7.58 5.79 -25.99
C THR A 479 -8.65 6.86 -26.17
N ASP A 480 -9.45 6.76 -27.25
CA ASP A 480 -10.61 7.64 -27.45
C ASP A 480 -11.73 7.38 -26.44
N GLU A 481 -11.85 6.14 -25.95
CA GLU A 481 -12.78 5.79 -24.87
C GLU A 481 -12.43 6.52 -23.58
N SER A 482 -11.16 6.50 -23.18
CA SER A 482 -10.67 7.22 -22.00
C SER A 482 -10.94 8.73 -22.10
N ARG A 483 -10.77 9.32 -23.30
CA ARG A 483 -11.08 10.74 -23.54
C ARG A 483 -12.57 11.00 -23.35
N ALA A 484 -13.42 10.19 -23.96
CA ALA A 484 -14.87 10.33 -23.88
C ALA A 484 -15.39 10.14 -22.43
N VAL A 485 -14.80 9.21 -21.67
CA VAL A 485 -15.12 9.01 -20.25
C VAL A 485 -14.75 10.25 -19.44
N LEU A 486 -13.53 10.77 -19.61
CA LEU A 486 -13.06 11.97 -18.90
C LEU A 486 -13.97 13.18 -19.19
N GLU A 487 -14.33 13.40 -20.46
CA GLU A 487 -15.24 14.47 -20.88
C GLU A 487 -16.65 14.31 -20.28
N ARG A 488 -17.18 13.08 -20.24
CA ARG A 488 -18.47 12.76 -19.61
C ARG A 488 -18.43 13.03 -18.11
N SER A 489 -17.39 12.59 -17.41
CA SER A 489 -17.24 12.81 -15.96
C SER A 489 -17.15 14.30 -15.64
N MET A 490 -16.37 15.07 -16.40
CA MET A 490 -16.31 16.52 -16.22
C MET A 490 -17.67 17.18 -16.46
N SER A 491 -18.39 16.78 -17.52
CA SER A 491 -19.71 17.31 -17.83
C SER A 491 -20.73 17.02 -16.73
N ALA A 492 -20.73 15.80 -16.18
CA ALA A 492 -21.64 15.40 -15.10
C ALA A 492 -21.39 16.18 -13.79
N VAL A 493 -20.13 16.47 -13.48
CA VAL A 493 -19.76 17.31 -12.32
C VAL A 493 -20.16 18.77 -12.54
N LEU A 494 -19.88 19.33 -13.73
CA LEU A 494 -20.24 20.70 -14.07
C LEU A 494 -21.76 20.93 -14.03
N ALA A 495 -22.56 19.95 -14.48
CA ALA A 495 -24.02 20.03 -14.43
C ALA A 495 -24.55 20.20 -12.99
N ARG A 496 -23.98 19.47 -12.03
CA ARG A 496 -24.34 19.58 -10.60
C ARG A 496 -23.82 20.85 -9.94
N LEU A 497 -22.71 21.37 -10.45
CA LEU A 497 -22.07 22.56 -9.89
C LEU A 497 -22.74 23.85 -10.37
N THR A 498 -23.38 23.83 -11.53
CA THR A 498 -23.97 25.00 -12.19
C THR A 498 -25.50 25.03 -12.19
N GLY A 499 -26.16 23.88 -12.06
CA GLY A 499 -27.60 23.76 -11.81
C GLY A 499 -27.96 24.09 -10.37
#